data_AF-A0A821PJ70-F1
#
_entry.id   AF-A0A821PJ70-F1
#
_cell.length_a   1.000
_cell.length_b   1.000
_cell.length_c   1.000
_cell.angle_alpha   90.00
_cell.angle_beta   90.00
_cell.angle_gamma   90.00
#
_symmetry.space_group_name_H-M   'P 1'
#
loop_
_entity.id
_entity.type
_entity.pdbx_description
1 polymer ?
#
loop_
_entity_poly.entity_id
_entity_poly.type
_entity_poly.pdbx_seq_one_letter_code
_entity_poly.pdbx_strand_id
1 'polypeptide(L)'
;MPNDATVPYEENPTHMIIWLDVSIGDPSRYQHLKKAFSSKSDPKHETPVELVDADYDEILRVEGPLPIDFEGVYFLLAAFTNIESCINCFAQNQDKRIFFITSGSLGRDAVPIIIERFKETFTDPVTDEPYMSIYVFCHDISLQIHQALDYRDYIQIFNFDADLLSRMIRDIGDYFLTESKRLLDESPPNNAAAYHRLSWTKELYYRYTKMEKVSMKKELGEVDQLLEDVEEELRSSSDEDD
;
A
#
# COMPACT_ATOMS: atom_id res chain seq x y z
N MET A 1 6.03 11.57 -14.71
CA MET A 1 6.52 10.99 -15.97
C MET A 1 5.90 9.61 -16.07
N PRO A 2 5.43 9.15 -17.24
CA PRO A 2 4.93 7.78 -17.34
C PRO A 2 6.08 6.81 -17.06
N ASN A 3 5.78 5.75 -16.31
CA ASN A 3 6.69 4.68 -15.94
C ASN A 3 7.03 3.89 -17.22
N ASP A 4 8.02 4.33 -17.98
CA ASP A 4 8.64 3.52 -19.04
C ASP A 4 9.50 2.44 -18.34
N ALA A 5 8.84 1.44 -17.77
CA ALA A 5 9.54 0.22 -17.43
C ALA A 5 9.96 -0.43 -18.75
N THR A 6 11.24 -0.28 -19.08
CA THR A 6 11.91 -0.95 -20.21
C THR A 6 11.99 -2.47 -20.02
N VAL A 7 11.61 -2.96 -18.83
CA VAL A 7 11.60 -4.37 -18.43
C VAL A 7 10.15 -4.84 -18.30
N PRO A 8 9.69 -5.82 -19.12
CA PRO A 8 8.38 -6.42 -18.95
C PRO A 8 8.34 -7.33 -17.72
N TYR A 9 7.43 -7.07 -16.80
CA TYR A 9 7.21 -7.89 -15.60
C TYR A 9 5.71 -7.92 -15.26
N GLU A 10 5.14 -9.12 -15.25
CA GLU A 10 3.76 -9.37 -14.80
C GLU A 10 3.79 -10.03 -13.42
N GLU A 11 3.54 -9.27 -12.36
CA GLU A 11 3.27 -9.83 -11.03
C GLU A 11 1.76 -9.85 -10.80
N ASN A 12 1.22 -11.00 -10.38
CA ASN A 12 -0.07 -10.99 -9.70
C ASN A 12 0.06 -10.08 -8.48
N PRO A 13 -0.92 -9.20 -8.19
CA PRO A 13 -0.77 -8.23 -7.11
C PRO A 13 -0.59 -8.94 -5.76
N THR A 14 0.61 -8.82 -5.23
CA THR A 14 1.06 -9.36 -3.93
C THR A 14 0.74 -8.42 -2.77
N HIS A 15 0.15 -7.25 -3.06
CA HIS A 15 -0.15 -6.18 -2.11
C HIS A 15 -1.61 -5.77 -2.20
N MET A 16 -2.20 -5.50 -1.05
CA MET A 16 -3.63 -5.20 -0.93
C MET A 16 -3.88 -4.10 0.10
N ILE A 17 -4.82 -3.22 -0.22
CA ILE A 17 -5.40 -2.27 0.71
C ILE A 17 -6.79 -2.78 1.09
N ILE A 18 -7.02 -2.93 2.40
CA ILE A 18 -8.35 -3.22 2.94
C ILE A 18 -8.85 -1.98 3.66
N TRP A 19 -10.06 -1.54 3.37
CA TRP A 19 -10.66 -0.38 4.01
C TRP A 19 -11.99 -0.73 4.69
N LEU A 20 -12.05 -0.58 6.01
CA LEU A 20 -13.25 -0.80 6.83
C LEU A 20 -13.80 0.51 7.42
N ASP A 21 -14.88 1.03 6.87
CA ASP A 21 -15.58 2.20 7.40
C ASP A 21 -17.03 2.27 6.91
N VAL A 22 -17.95 2.70 7.77
CA VAL A 22 -19.35 2.95 7.37
C VAL A 22 -19.51 4.16 6.44
N SER A 23 -18.51 5.03 6.39
CA SER A 23 -18.52 6.31 5.69
C SER A 23 -17.75 6.29 4.37
N ILE A 24 -17.26 5.12 3.90
CA ILE A 24 -16.52 5.01 2.62
C ILE A 24 -17.35 5.54 1.46
N GLY A 25 -18.65 5.23 1.42
CA GLY A 25 -19.54 5.70 0.35
C GLY A 25 -19.91 7.19 0.43
N ASP A 26 -19.54 7.92 1.48
CA ASP A 26 -19.89 9.33 1.64
C ASP A 26 -18.93 10.24 0.83
N PRO A 27 -19.39 11.00 -0.18
CA PRO A 27 -18.54 11.88 -0.99
C PRO A 27 -17.86 13.00 -0.19
N SER A 28 -18.42 13.37 0.96
CA SER A 28 -17.88 14.42 1.82
C SER A 28 -16.72 13.94 2.71
N ARG A 29 -16.47 12.63 2.77
CA ARG A 29 -15.48 11.99 3.64
C ARG A 29 -14.27 11.52 2.85
N TYR A 30 -13.11 11.54 3.50
CA TYR A 30 -11.86 10.99 2.97
C TYR A 30 -11.43 11.57 1.62
N GLN A 31 -11.67 12.87 1.42
CA GLN A 31 -11.45 13.51 0.11
C GLN A 31 -10.02 13.38 -0.40
N HIS A 32 -9.02 13.43 0.47
CA HIS A 32 -7.62 13.28 0.06
C HIS A 32 -7.30 11.82 -0.23
N LEU A 33 -7.70 10.93 0.68
CA LEU A 33 -7.43 9.51 0.58
C LEU A 33 -8.12 8.88 -0.65
N LYS A 34 -9.37 9.24 -0.94
CA LYS A 34 -10.11 8.74 -2.10
C LYS A 34 -9.47 9.12 -3.44
N LYS A 35 -8.86 10.32 -3.52
CA LYS A 35 -8.19 10.80 -4.74
C LYS A 35 -6.91 10.05 -5.08
N ALA A 36 -6.32 9.38 -4.08
CA ALA A 36 -5.12 8.56 -4.30
C ALA A 36 -5.42 7.26 -5.06
N PHE A 37 -6.68 6.85 -5.13
CA PHE A 37 -7.10 5.65 -5.86
C PHE A 37 -7.62 6.02 -7.25
N SER A 38 -7.12 5.30 -8.24
CA SER A 38 -7.49 5.43 -9.64
C SER A 38 -7.65 4.06 -10.28
N SER A 39 -8.30 3.98 -11.44
CA SER A 39 -8.46 2.74 -12.19
C SER A 39 -8.31 2.97 -13.70
N LYS A 40 -7.93 1.91 -14.41
CA LYS A 40 -7.89 1.84 -15.88
C LYS A 40 -9.19 1.26 -16.48
N SER A 41 -10.25 1.14 -15.68
CA SER A 41 -11.49 0.46 -16.09
C SER A 41 -12.25 1.15 -17.22
N ASP A 42 -11.95 2.40 -17.57
CA ASP A 42 -12.45 2.99 -18.82
C ASP A 42 -11.48 2.73 -19.99
N PRO A 43 -11.84 1.84 -20.94
CA PRO A 43 -11.00 1.54 -22.10
C PRO A 43 -10.78 2.73 -23.05
N LYS A 44 -11.44 3.88 -22.82
CA LYS A 44 -11.21 5.12 -23.55
C LYS A 44 -10.04 5.95 -23.01
N HIS A 45 -9.52 5.59 -21.84
CA HIS A 45 -8.43 6.31 -21.19
C HIS A 45 -7.16 5.46 -21.17
N GLU A 46 -6.10 5.93 -21.82
CA GLU A 46 -4.77 5.29 -21.79
C GLU A 46 -4.09 5.41 -20.40
N THR A 47 -4.56 6.34 -19.58
CA THR A 47 -4.03 6.65 -18.24
C THR A 47 -5.07 6.35 -17.14
N PRO A 48 -4.65 5.88 -15.95
CA PRO A 48 -5.56 5.72 -14.82
C PRO A 48 -6.35 7.00 -14.52
N VAL A 49 -7.64 6.85 -14.19
CA VAL A 49 -8.54 7.95 -13.82
C VAL A 49 -8.94 7.79 -12.35
N GLU A 50 -8.96 8.89 -11.59
CA GLU A 50 -9.40 8.90 -10.19
C GLU A 50 -10.77 8.21 -10.04
N LEU A 51 -10.90 7.37 -9.02
CA LEU A 51 -12.17 6.72 -8.71
C LEU A 51 -13.21 7.77 -8.32
N VAL A 52 -14.40 7.67 -8.90
CA VAL A 52 -15.56 8.50 -8.56
C VAL A 52 -16.46 7.79 -7.55
N ASP A 53 -17.42 8.51 -6.96
CA ASP A 53 -18.31 7.95 -5.94
C ASP A 53 -19.03 6.67 -6.38
N ALA A 54 -19.39 6.58 -7.67
CA ALA A 54 -20.02 5.39 -8.25
C ALA A 54 -19.10 4.15 -8.22
N ASP A 55 -17.78 4.34 -8.33
CA ASP A 55 -16.81 3.24 -8.24
C ASP A 55 -16.73 2.73 -6.79
N TYR A 56 -16.77 3.63 -5.80
CA TYR A 56 -16.81 3.23 -4.39
C TYR A 56 -18.10 2.47 -4.03
N ASP A 57 -19.24 2.89 -4.59
CA ASP A 57 -20.49 2.14 -4.47
C ASP A 57 -20.38 0.74 -5.09
N GLU A 58 -19.66 0.59 -6.20
CA GLU A 58 -19.40 -0.71 -6.82
C GLU A 58 -18.48 -1.58 -5.96
N ILE A 59 -17.35 -1.04 -5.47
CA ILE A 59 -16.42 -1.74 -4.59
C ILE A 59 -17.15 -2.27 -3.35
N LEU A 60 -18.01 -1.44 -2.74
CA LEU A 60 -18.81 -1.82 -1.57
C LEU A 60 -19.86 -2.90 -1.89
N ARG A 61 -20.33 -3.02 -3.14
CA ARG A 61 -21.30 -4.06 -3.55
C ARG A 61 -20.65 -5.38 -3.91
N VAL A 62 -19.48 -5.34 -4.53
CA VAL A 62 -18.73 -6.54 -4.92
C VAL A 62 -18.21 -7.28 -3.67
N GLU A 63 -17.94 -6.54 -2.58
CA GLU A 63 -17.40 -7.08 -1.33
C GLU A 63 -16.14 -7.93 -1.55
N GLY A 64 -15.29 -7.53 -2.51
CA GLY A 64 -14.10 -8.29 -2.90
C GLY A 64 -12.97 -7.39 -3.42
N PRO A 65 -11.75 -7.93 -3.53
CA PRO A 65 -10.61 -7.18 -4.02
C PRO A 65 -10.78 -6.80 -5.50
N LEU A 66 -10.59 -5.53 -5.82
CA LEU A 66 -10.58 -4.99 -7.17
C LEU A 66 -9.22 -4.36 -7.49
N PRO A 67 -8.72 -4.53 -8.71
CA PRO A 67 -7.45 -3.95 -9.12
C PRO A 67 -7.56 -2.44 -9.29
N ILE A 68 -6.65 -1.69 -8.65
CA ILE A 68 -6.56 -0.24 -8.73
C ILE A 68 -5.12 0.22 -8.90
N ASP A 69 -4.95 1.47 -9.31
CA ASP A 69 -3.69 2.21 -9.26
C ASP A 69 -3.76 3.17 -8.07
N PHE A 70 -2.85 2.97 -7.11
CA PHE A 70 -2.67 3.80 -5.93
C PHE A 70 -1.38 4.60 -6.08
N GLU A 71 -1.52 5.89 -6.41
CA GLU A 71 -0.40 6.82 -6.63
C GLU A 71 0.71 6.27 -7.57
N GLY A 72 0.32 5.59 -8.65
CA GLY A 72 1.24 5.01 -9.63
C GLY A 72 1.70 3.59 -9.33
N VAL A 73 1.17 2.96 -8.28
CA VAL A 73 1.47 1.58 -7.90
C VAL A 73 0.22 0.72 -7.98
N TYR A 74 0.36 -0.47 -8.54
CA TYR A 74 -0.77 -1.39 -8.69
C TYR A 74 -1.08 -2.14 -7.39
N PHE A 75 -2.33 -2.07 -6.94
CA PHE A 75 -2.82 -2.69 -5.72
C PHE A 75 -4.16 -3.40 -5.95
N LEU A 76 -4.48 -4.34 -5.08
CA LEU A 76 -5.88 -4.74 -4.85
C LEU A 76 -6.49 -3.82 -3.79
N LEU A 77 -7.71 -3.35 -4.01
CA LEU A 77 -8.51 -2.62 -3.02
C LEU A 77 -9.78 -3.40 -2.71
N ALA A 78 -10.03 -3.65 -1.42
CA ALA A 78 -11.34 -4.11 -0.95
C ALA A 78 -11.86 -3.13 0.11
N ALA A 79 -13.14 -2.79 0.02
CA ALA A 79 -13.80 -1.90 0.96
C ALA A 79 -15.01 -2.57 1.60
N PHE A 80 -15.21 -2.32 2.89
CA PHE A 80 -16.26 -2.94 3.69
C PHE A 80 -16.88 -1.93 4.65
N THR A 81 -18.19 -2.05 4.86
CA THR A 81 -18.91 -1.33 5.93
C THR A 81 -19.18 -2.20 7.15
N ASN A 82 -18.93 -3.51 7.05
CA ASN A 82 -19.20 -4.49 8.09
C ASN A 82 -17.93 -5.29 8.46
N ILE A 83 -17.80 -5.62 9.75
CA ILE A 83 -16.60 -6.28 10.28
C ILE A 83 -16.49 -7.73 9.75
N GLU A 84 -17.59 -8.46 9.65
CA GLU A 84 -17.58 -9.88 9.30
C GLU A 84 -17.03 -10.14 7.88
N SER A 85 -17.54 -9.43 6.86
CA SER A 85 -17.02 -9.50 5.49
C SER A 85 -15.54 -9.09 5.44
N CYS A 86 -15.13 -8.08 6.22
CA CYS A 86 -13.73 -7.68 6.31
C CYS A 86 -12.84 -8.81 6.87
N ILE A 87 -13.24 -9.44 7.98
CA ILE A 87 -12.53 -10.60 8.56
C ILE A 87 -12.44 -11.76 7.56
N ASN A 88 -13.51 -12.04 6.82
CA ASN A 88 -13.52 -13.08 5.80
C ASN A 88 -12.55 -12.75 4.65
N CYS A 89 -12.43 -11.48 4.27
CA CYS A 89 -11.48 -11.03 3.27
C CYS A 89 -10.03 -11.25 3.72
N PHE A 90 -9.70 -10.91 4.98
CA PHE A 90 -8.39 -11.23 5.56
C PHE A 90 -8.08 -12.72 5.49
N ALA A 91 -9.03 -13.58 5.89
CA ALA A 91 -8.84 -15.03 5.89
C ALA A 91 -8.50 -15.59 4.50
N GLN A 92 -9.03 -14.98 3.44
CA GLN A 92 -8.83 -15.41 2.05
C GLN A 92 -7.57 -14.85 1.38
N ASN A 93 -6.90 -13.86 1.98
CA ASN A 93 -5.79 -13.14 1.36
C ASN A 93 -4.55 -13.06 2.27
N GLN A 94 -4.34 -14.08 3.11
CA GLN A 94 -3.20 -14.13 4.05
C GLN A 94 -1.84 -14.25 3.35
N ASP A 95 -1.83 -14.65 2.07
CA ASP A 95 -0.65 -14.68 1.21
C ASP A 95 -0.18 -13.29 0.75
N LYS A 96 -0.97 -12.24 1.02
CA LYS A 96 -0.70 -10.87 0.54
C LYS A 96 -0.22 -9.98 1.66
N ARG A 97 0.57 -8.98 1.27
CA ARG A 97 0.88 -7.85 2.12
C ARG A 97 -0.34 -6.93 2.24
N ILE A 98 -0.89 -6.78 3.44
CA ILE A 98 -2.11 -5.98 3.66
C ILE A 98 -1.79 -4.66 4.39
N PHE A 99 -2.24 -3.56 3.79
CA PHE A 99 -2.35 -2.24 4.41
C PHE A 99 -3.81 -2.01 4.79
N PHE A 100 -4.09 -1.93 6.08
CA PHE A 100 -5.45 -1.89 6.62
C PHE A 100 -5.84 -0.50 7.08
N ILE A 101 -6.90 0.06 6.50
CA ILE A 101 -7.46 1.36 6.86
C ILE A 101 -8.79 1.13 7.58
N THR A 102 -9.00 1.77 8.73
CA THR A 102 -10.27 1.69 9.45
C THR A 102 -10.64 2.99 10.16
N SER A 103 -11.93 3.22 10.40
CA SER A 103 -12.35 4.20 11.40
C SER A 103 -11.96 3.75 12.81
N GLY A 104 -11.84 4.71 13.74
CA GLY A 104 -11.72 4.42 15.17
C GLY A 104 -12.96 3.77 15.79
N SER A 105 -14.15 3.88 15.16
CA SER A 105 -15.35 3.19 15.64
C SER A 105 -15.33 1.71 15.29
N LEU A 106 -15.17 1.36 14.01
CA LEU A 106 -15.10 -0.06 13.59
C LEU A 106 -13.76 -0.71 13.97
N GLY A 107 -12.68 0.07 13.92
CA GLY A 107 -11.33 -0.40 14.21
C GLY A 107 -11.18 -0.88 15.65
N ARG A 108 -11.88 -0.24 16.59
CA ARG A 108 -11.91 -0.65 18.01
C ARG A 108 -12.26 -2.13 18.18
N ASP A 109 -13.24 -2.59 17.42
CA ASP A 109 -13.74 -3.96 17.53
C ASP A 109 -13.03 -4.91 16.55
N ALA A 110 -12.71 -4.43 15.34
CA ALA A 110 -12.12 -5.25 14.30
C ALA A 110 -10.64 -5.57 14.53
N VAL A 111 -9.82 -4.57 14.91
CA VAL A 111 -8.35 -4.74 14.97
C VAL A 111 -7.90 -5.82 15.96
N PRO A 112 -8.46 -5.91 17.20
CA PRO A 112 -8.11 -7.01 18.10
C PRO A 112 -8.33 -8.38 17.47
N ILE A 113 -9.46 -8.58 16.78
CA ILE A 113 -9.81 -9.84 16.12
C ILE A 113 -8.85 -10.14 14.97
N ILE A 114 -8.52 -9.13 14.17
CA ILE A 114 -7.61 -9.28 13.03
C ILE A 114 -6.21 -9.64 13.52
N ILE A 115 -5.66 -8.92 14.51
CA ILE A 115 -4.32 -9.21 15.04
C ILE A 115 -4.29 -10.58 15.71
N GLU A 116 -5.31 -10.97 16.47
CA GLU A 116 -5.37 -12.29 17.10
C GLU A 116 -5.35 -13.43 16.08
N ARG A 117 -6.04 -13.27 14.94
CA ARG A 117 -6.23 -14.34 13.95
C ARG A 117 -5.23 -14.33 12.80
N PHE A 118 -4.72 -13.16 12.43
CA PHE A 118 -3.95 -12.91 11.21
C PHE A 118 -2.67 -12.12 11.51
N LYS A 119 -2.08 -12.32 12.70
CA LYS A 119 -0.86 -11.65 13.13
C LYS A 119 0.25 -11.69 12.08
N GLU A 120 0.43 -12.85 11.45
CA GLU A 120 1.48 -13.12 10.45
C GLU A 120 1.38 -12.17 9.24
N THR A 121 0.19 -11.69 8.87
CA THR A 121 0.00 -10.68 7.81
C THR A 121 0.70 -9.35 8.13
N PHE A 122 0.90 -9.07 9.43
CA PHE A 122 1.50 -7.84 9.93
C PHE A 122 2.86 -8.07 10.59
N THR A 123 3.51 -9.20 10.30
CA THR A 123 4.84 -9.51 10.82
C THR A 123 5.76 -9.84 9.67
N ASP A 124 7.00 -9.38 9.77
CA ASP A 124 8.05 -9.67 8.81
C ASP A 124 8.43 -11.16 8.88
N PRO A 125 8.30 -11.92 7.78
CA PRO A 125 8.57 -13.35 7.82
C PRO A 125 10.07 -13.68 8.03
N VAL A 126 10.97 -12.72 7.81
CA VAL A 126 12.42 -12.88 7.95
C VAL A 126 12.89 -12.43 9.34
N THR A 127 12.44 -11.26 9.79
CA THR A 127 12.91 -10.67 11.06
C THR A 127 12.00 -10.95 12.26
N ASP A 128 10.79 -11.46 12.03
CA ASP A 128 9.70 -11.59 13.02
C ASP A 128 9.31 -10.24 13.66
N GLU A 129 9.66 -9.12 13.02
CA GLU A 129 9.31 -7.78 13.49
C GLU A 129 7.94 -7.35 12.99
N PRO A 130 7.14 -6.68 13.84
CA PRO A 130 5.82 -6.18 13.45
C PRO A 130 5.92 -5.01 12.47
N TYR A 131 4.94 -4.92 11.59
CA TYR A 131 4.78 -3.80 10.68
C TYR A 131 3.63 -2.88 11.11
N MET A 132 3.88 -1.59 11.07
CA MET A 132 2.86 -0.56 11.31
C MET A 132 1.96 -0.35 10.09
N SER A 133 1.15 -1.35 9.74
CA SER A 133 0.29 -1.33 8.54
C SER A 133 -1.20 -1.25 8.83
N ILE A 134 -1.59 -0.89 10.07
CA ILE A 134 -2.97 -0.59 10.45
C ILE A 134 -3.12 0.91 10.68
N TYR A 135 -3.91 1.58 9.84
CA TYR A 135 -4.15 3.02 9.84
C TYR A 135 -5.56 3.31 10.35
N VAL A 136 -5.66 3.91 11.52
CA VAL A 136 -6.92 4.23 12.19
C VAL A 136 -7.23 5.72 12.04
N PHE A 137 -8.30 6.05 11.35
CA PHE A 137 -8.81 7.40 11.25
C PHE A 137 -9.87 7.69 12.32
N CYS A 138 -9.71 8.76 13.10
CA CYS A 138 -10.69 9.15 14.11
C CYS A 138 -10.73 10.66 14.31
N HIS A 139 -11.84 11.21 14.81
CA HIS A 139 -11.90 12.64 15.13
C HIS A 139 -11.21 13.00 16.46
N ASP A 140 -11.09 12.03 17.37
CA ASP A 140 -10.51 12.23 18.69
C ASP A 140 -9.61 11.04 19.05
N ILE A 141 -8.29 11.24 18.91
CA ILE A 141 -7.25 10.25 19.23
C ILE A 141 -7.36 9.79 20.69
N SER A 142 -7.77 10.67 21.61
CA SER A 142 -7.81 10.34 23.04
C SER A 142 -8.73 9.14 23.34
N LEU A 143 -9.78 8.97 22.53
CA LEU A 143 -10.72 7.85 22.62
C LEU A 143 -10.17 6.53 22.08
N GLN A 144 -9.03 6.56 21.41
CA GLN A 144 -8.38 5.40 20.77
C GLN A 144 -7.02 5.07 21.38
N ILE A 145 -6.49 5.88 22.31
CA ILE A 145 -5.17 5.69 22.93
C ILE A 145 -5.04 4.30 23.55
N HIS A 146 -6.05 3.81 24.27
CA HIS A 146 -5.97 2.50 24.93
C HIS A 146 -5.75 1.37 23.91
N GLN A 147 -6.47 1.41 22.80
CA GLN A 147 -6.28 0.45 21.71
C GLN A 147 -4.89 0.60 21.08
N ALA A 148 -4.44 1.83 20.82
CA ALA A 148 -3.11 2.06 20.29
C ALA A 148 -2.00 1.55 21.21
N LEU A 149 -2.18 1.57 22.53
CA LEU A 149 -1.15 1.07 23.45
C LEU A 149 -0.99 -0.45 23.38
N ASP A 150 -2.10 -1.18 23.29
CA ASP A 150 -2.09 -2.65 23.24
C ASP A 150 -1.50 -3.18 21.92
N TYR A 151 -1.62 -2.40 20.83
CA TYR A 151 -1.19 -2.77 19.48
C TYR A 151 -0.26 -1.73 18.84
N ARG A 152 0.56 -1.06 19.66
CA ARG A 152 1.37 0.10 19.24
C ARG A 152 2.36 -0.20 18.12
N ASP A 153 2.76 -1.46 18.00
CA ASP A 153 3.73 -1.89 16.99
C ASP A 153 3.06 -2.15 15.62
N TYR A 154 1.72 -2.15 15.57
CA TYR A 154 0.93 -2.40 14.36
C TYR A 154 0.09 -1.19 13.93
N ILE A 155 -0.37 -0.37 14.90
CA ILE A 155 -1.36 0.68 14.68
C ILE A 155 -0.74 2.07 14.60
N GLN A 156 -1.25 2.87 13.68
CA GLN A 156 -1.04 4.31 13.59
C GLN A 156 -2.40 5.02 13.59
N ILE A 157 -2.53 6.14 14.32
CA ILE A 157 -3.79 6.87 14.47
C ILE A 157 -3.67 8.27 13.88
N PHE A 158 -4.69 8.69 13.13
CA PHE A 158 -4.73 9.98 12.43
C PHE A 158 -6.06 10.70 12.65
N ASN A 159 -6.00 12.04 12.69
CA ASN A 159 -7.18 12.91 12.72
C ASN A 159 -7.57 13.49 11.36
N PHE A 160 -6.64 13.45 10.41
CA PHE A 160 -6.81 14.00 9.07
C PHE A 160 -6.46 12.93 8.05
N ASP A 161 -7.28 12.83 7.00
CA ASP A 161 -7.11 11.84 5.94
C ASP A 161 -5.88 12.12 5.07
N ALA A 162 -5.49 13.38 4.92
CA ALA A 162 -4.26 13.79 4.24
C ALA A 162 -3.00 13.27 4.97
N ASP A 163 -2.96 13.37 6.31
CA ASP A 163 -1.83 12.90 7.12
C ASP A 163 -1.74 11.37 7.09
N LEU A 164 -2.89 10.69 7.13
CA LEU A 164 -2.96 9.24 6.95
C LEU A 164 -2.40 8.84 5.58
N LEU A 165 -2.87 9.50 4.52
CA LEU A 165 -2.42 9.24 3.16
C LEU A 165 -0.91 9.43 3.01
N SER A 166 -0.37 10.56 3.46
CA SER A 166 1.06 10.84 3.33
C SER A 166 1.90 9.82 4.09
N ARG A 167 1.48 9.46 5.30
CA ARG A 167 2.15 8.44 6.09
C ARG A 167 2.10 7.07 5.41
N MET A 168 0.94 6.66 4.90
CA MET A 168 0.77 5.38 4.22
C MET A 168 1.62 5.29 2.94
N ILE A 169 1.68 6.35 2.12
CA ILE A 169 2.55 6.40 0.93
C ILE A 169 4.01 6.15 1.29
N ARG A 170 4.49 6.82 2.35
CA ARG A 170 5.88 6.64 2.80
C ARG A 170 6.13 5.22 3.30
N ASP A 171 5.24 4.70 4.14
CA ASP A 171 5.39 3.37 4.75
C ASP A 171 5.29 2.24 3.70
N ILE A 172 4.49 2.42 2.64
CA ILE A 172 4.49 1.54 1.45
C ILE A 172 5.83 1.63 0.70
N GLY A 173 6.36 2.85 0.51
CA GLY A 173 7.65 3.06 -0.14
C GLY A 173 8.81 2.39 0.60
N ASP A 174 8.83 2.51 1.93
CA ASP A 174 9.80 1.87 2.82
C ASP A 174 9.73 0.33 2.74
N TYR A 175 8.50 -0.20 2.69
CA TYR A 175 8.27 -1.62 2.48
C TYR A 175 8.86 -2.09 1.14
N PHE A 176 8.56 -1.42 0.02
CA PHE A 176 9.11 -1.80 -1.29
C PHE A 176 10.64 -1.66 -1.35
N LEU A 177 11.23 -0.68 -0.67
CA LEU A 177 12.69 -0.54 -0.60
C LEU A 177 13.32 -1.73 0.12
N THR A 178 12.75 -2.10 1.26
CA THR A 178 13.20 -3.25 2.05
C THR A 178 13.11 -4.53 1.23
N GLU A 179 11.98 -4.72 0.54
CA GLU A 179 11.74 -5.94 -0.22
C GLU A 179 12.56 -5.99 -1.52
N SER A 180 12.93 -4.84 -2.09
CA SER A 180 13.87 -4.78 -3.21
C SER A 180 15.26 -5.22 -2.79
N LYS A 181 15.76 -4.73 -1.65
CA LYS A 181 17.09 -5.11 -1.14
C LYS A 181 17.18 -6.61 -0.88
N ARG A 182 16.13 -7.21 -0.33
CA ARG A 182 16.05 -8.66 -0.12
C ARG A 182 16.16 -9.44 -1.42
N LEU A 183 15.42 -9.05 -2.45
CA LEU A 183 15.50 -9.69 -3.77
C LEU A 183 16.90 -9.59 -4.40
N LEU A 184 17.65 -8.52 -4.11
CA LEU A 184 19.04 -8.36 -4.57
C LEU A 184 20.02 -9.21 -3.76
N ASP A 185 19.72 -9.49 -2.50
CA ASP A 185 20.52 -10.36 -1.63
C ASP A 185 20.23 -11.88 -1.84
N GLU A 186 19.18 -12.23 -2.60
CA GLU A 186 18.86 -13.62 -2.96
C GLU A 186 19.93 -14.26 -3.86
N SER A 187 19.97 -15.60 -3.88
CA SER A 187 20.90 -16.36 -4.75
C SER A 187 20.13 -17.42 -5.55
N PRO A 188 19.90 -17.20 -6.87
CA PRO A 188 20.26 -16.03 -7.66
C PRO A 188 19.39 -14.79 -7.34
N PRO A 189 19.90 -13.56 -7.56
CA PRO A 189 19.14 -12.33 -7.32
C PRO A 189 18.00 -12.16 -8.33
N ASN A 190 16.88 -11.59 -7.89
CA ASN A 190 15.74 -11.29 -8.75
C ASN A 190 15.74 -9.81 -9.16
N ASN A 191 16.65 -9.47 -10.07
CA ASN A 191 16.90 -8.10 -10.52
C ASN A 191 15.67 -7.42 -11.13
N ALA A 192 14.87 -8.15 -11.91
CA ALA A 192 13.67 -7.58 -12.53
C ALA A 192 12.64 -7.14 -11.48
N ALA A 193 12.29 -8.01 -10.53
CA ALA A 193 11.34 -7.66 -9.48
C ALA A 193 11.88 -6.54 -8.57
N ALA A 194 13.17 -6.55 -8.27
CA ALA A 194 13.82 -5.49 -7.50
C ALA A 194 13.73 -4.13 -8.21
N TYR A 195 13.99 -4.09 -9.53
CA TYR A 195 13.87 -2.87 -10.33
C TYR A 195 12.46 -2.25 -10.27
N HIS A 196 11.41 -3.07 -10.41
CA HIS A 196 10.03 -2.60 -10.36
C HIS A 196 9.68 -2.03 -8.98
N ARG A 197 10.07 -2.72 -7.90
CA ARG A 197 9.80 -2.27 -6.54
C ARG A 197 10.56 -1.00 -6.19
N LEU A 198 11.83 -0.86 -6.61
CA LEU A 198 12.59 0.38 -6.47
C LEU A 198 11.95 1.53 -7.26
N SER A 199 11.44 1.27 -8.45
CA SER A 199 10.73 2.26 -9.27
C SER A 199 9.46 2.76 -8.56
N TRP A 200 8.71 1.85 -7.93
CA TRP A 200 7.56 2.21 -7.09
C TRP A 200 7.95 2.98 -5.84
N THR A 201 9.00 2.57 -5.12
CA THR A 201 9.55 3.32 -3.99
C THR A 201 9.87 4.75 -4.39
N LYS A 202 10.56 4.95 -5.52
CA LYS A 202 10.93 6.27 -6.03
C LYS A 202 9.71 7.15 -6.28
N GLU A 203 8.71 6.63 -6.98
CA GLU A 203 7.45 7.38 -7.23
C GLU A 203 6.77 7.75 -5.91
N LEU A 204 6.60 6.81 -4.98
CA LEU A 204 5.96 7.04 -3.69
C LEU A 204 6.70 8.08 -2.84
N TYR A 205 8.04 8.03 -2.79
CA TYR A 205 8.84 9.05 -2.10
C TYR A 205 8.72 10.44 -2.75
N TYR A 206 8.65 10.54 -4.07
CA TYR A 206 8.37 11.81 -4.73
C TYR A 206 6.98 12.35 -4.39
N ARG A 207 5.96 11.48 -4.30
CA ARG A 207 4.61 11.88 -3.87
C ARG A 207 4.60 12.37 -2.44
N TYR A 208 5.23 11.63 -1.53
CA TYR A 208 5.36 12.02 -0.13
C TYR A 208 6.07 13.37 0.05
N THR A 209 7.22 13.57 -0.60
CA THR A 209 7.97 14.83 -0.53
C THR A 209 7.16 16.02 -1.05
N LYS A 210 6.35 15.82 -2.10
CA LYS A 210 5.45 16.83 -2.64
C LYS A 210 4.31 17.18 -1.68
N MET A 211 3.71 16.18 -1.02
CA MET A 211 2.61 16.37 -0.07
C MET A 211 3.08 17.10 1.19
N GLU A 212 4.14 16.60 1.81
CA GLU A 212 4.66 17.10 3.10
C GLU A 212 5.57 18.33 2.94
N LYS A 213 6.00 18.63 1.71
CA LYS A 213 7.01 19.68 1.41
C LYS A 213 8.32 19.46 2.17
N VAL A 214 8.68 18.20 2.37
CA VAL A 214 9.93 17.77 3.03
C VAL A 214 10.92 17.21 2.00
N SER A 215 12.18 17.11 2.39
CA SER A 215 13.23 16.54 1.54
C SER A 215 13.56 15.11 1.99
N MET A 216 13.49 14.17 1.06
CA MET A 216 14.00 12.80 1.19
C MET A 216 15.28 12.61 0.35
N LYS A 217 16.16 13.61 0.34
CA LYS A 217 17.32 13.62 -0.57
C LYS A 217 18.22 12.39 -0.38
N LYS A 218 18.37 11.92 0.86
CA LYS A 218 19.24 10.78 1.16
C LYS A 218 18.60 9.48 0.66
N GLU A 219 17.33 9.27 1.00
CA GLU A 219 16.57 8.08 0.67
C GLU A 219 16.37 7.96 -0.85
N LEU A 220 16.03 9.07 -1.52
CA LEU A 220 15.95 9.11 -2.98
C LEU A 220 17.30 8.84 -3.64
N GLY A 221 18.40 9.38 -3.11
CA GLY A 221 19.74 9.11 -3.64
C GLY A 221 20.16 7.65 -3.50
N GLU A 222 19.74 6.98 -2.42
CA GLU A 222 19.94 5.53 -2.25
C GLU A 222 19.12 4.72 -3.26
N VAL A 223 17.85 5.08 -3.45
CA VAL A 223 16.97 4.42 -4.44
C VAL A 223 17.51 4.61 -5.87
N ASP A 224 17.98 5.82 -6.19
CA ASP A 224 18.58 6.12 -7.49
C ASP A 224 19.82 5.26 -7.76
N GLN A 225 20.72 5.13 -6.78
CA GLN A 225 21.90 4.28 -6.93
C GLN A 225 21.51 2.81 -7.15
N LEU A 226 20.58 2.28 -6.35
CA LEU A 226 20.14 0.89 -6.50
C LEU A 226 19.46 0.64 -7.85
N LEU A 227 18.70 1.60 -8.38
CA LEU A 227 18.10 1.49 -9.71
C LEU A 227 19.16 1.43 -10.80
N GLU A 228 20.18 2.28 -10.73
CA GLU A 228 21.31 2.29 -11.67
C GLU A 228 22.05 0.94 -11.65
N ASP A 229 22.39 0.45 -10.46
CA ASP A 229 23.10 -0.82 -10.27
C ASP A 229 22.30 -2.01 -10.88
N VAL A 230 20.99 -2.07 -10.60
CA VAL A 230 20.12 -3.14 -11.11
C VAL A 230 19.91 -3.05 -12.62
N GLU A 231 19.82 -1.84 -13.18
CA GLU A 231 19.68 -1.65 -14.62
C GLU A 231 20.95 -2.08 -15.38
N GLU A 232 22.13 -1.84 -14.83
CA GLU A 232 23.39 -2.32 -15.40
C GLU A 232 23.46 -3.85 -15.44
N GLU A 233 23.07 -4.52 -14.34
CA GLU A 233 23.04 -6.00 -14.25
C GLU A 233 22.01 -6.63 -15.18
N LEU A 234 20.86 -5.98 -15.40
CA LEU A 234 19.86 -6.47 -16.34
C LEU A 234 20.34 -6.36 -17.80
N ARG A 235 21.09 -5.32 -18.14
CA ARG A 235 21.66 -5.13 -19.48
C ARG A 235 22.82 -6.10 -19.76
N SER A 236 23.69 -6.33 -18.79
CA SER A 236 24.79 -7.30 -18.94
C SER A 236 24.25 -8.72 -19.14
N SER A 237 23.18 -9.09 -18.43
CA SER A 237 22.53 -10.40 -18.56
C SER A 237 21.87 -10.61 -19.93
N SER A 238 21.31 -9.56 -20.54
CA SER A 238 20.70 -9.67 -21.87
C SER A 238 21.73 -9.82 -23.00
N ASP A 239 22.95 -9.30 -22.82
CA ASP A 239 24.01 -9.37 -23.82
C ASP A 239 24.75 -10.73 -23.82
N GLU A 240 24.59 -11.56 -22.78
CA GLU A 240 25.21 -12.90 -22.67
C GLU A 240 24.36 -14.04 -23.27
N ASP A 241 23.06 -13.78 -23.52
CA ASP A 241 22.11 -14.75 -24.07
C ASP A 241 21.93 -14.67 -25.61
N ASP A 242 22.63 -13.75 -26.29
CA ASP A 242 22.67 -13.56 -27.77
C ASP A 242 23.93 -14.17 -28.44
#